data_AF-A0A7X7DFM8-F1
#
_entry.id   AF-A0A7X7DFM8-F1
#
_cell.length_a   1.000
_cell.length_b   1.000
_cell.length_c   1.000
_cell.angle_alpha   90.00
_cell.angle_beta   90.00
_cell.angle_gamma   90.00
#
_symmetry.space_group_name_H-M   'P 1'
#
loop_
_entity.id
_entity.type
_entity.pdbx_description
1 polymer ?
#
loop_
_entity_poly.entity_id
_entity_poly.type
_entity_poly.pdbx_seq_one_letter_code
_entity_poly.pdbx_strand_id
1 'polypeptide(L)'
;MKILFARSCVSVALLAVLLPFSALAAPTPEAISLVRKFVAEELHGNLDALADFDLASLAGHPLYGAPGSTFDADDCNLVRALFDVLYAEALPGLALPAIGTGRAYRGDTLNTFHTLLGRPIPDQPGRFTGLERHRPSDDLRARAAAFHRTYHTLGNLAPLPNRSLGRLTFNTYRGTHPEWRDAFPAFLQNLRLALLADSAADPTLCRLVELNAEAFREFRAPDGLARFAQRLDLDDYVEPATGLPIPHYAPNAHFLPQSDADYLASADRYLAIAPVLIQRRAQRMIVRLRRLLPNGHNQEDNPQR
;
A
#
# COMPACT_ATOMS: atom_id res chain seq x y z
N MET A 1 -39.68 -8.74 62.43
CA MET A 1 -38.82 -9.47 61.47
C MET A 1 -39.45 -9.37 60.10
N LYS A 2 -38.75 -8.72 59.16
CA LYS A 2 -39.26 -8.37 57.81
C LYS A 2 -39.24 -9.59 56.90
N ILE A 3 -40.36 -9.86 56.24
CA ILE A 3 -40.55 -10.89 55.22
C ILE A 3 -40.05 -10.32 53.88
N LEU A 4 -39.03 -10.94 53.29
CA LEU A 4 -38.46 -10.56 52.00
C LEU A 4 -39.16 -11.34 50.88
N PHE A 5 -39.87 -10.63 50.01
CA PHE A 5 -40.39 -11.16 48.75
C PHE A 5 -39.27 -11.28 47.73
N ALA A 6 -38.91 -12.51 47.34
CA ALA A 6 -38.08 -12.77 46.17
C ALA A 6 -38.95 -12.71 44.92
N ARG A 7 -38.80 -11.66 44.11
CA ARG A 7 -39.39 -11.56 42.77
C ARG A 7 -38.45 -12.21 41.76
N SER A 8 -38.90 -13.32 41.21
CA SER A 8 -38.33 -13.96 40.02
C SER A 8 -38.60 -13.05 38.81
N CYS A 9 -37.55 -12.49 38.22
CA CYS A 9 -37.61 -11.81 36.93
C CYS A 9 -36.92 -12.71 35.89
N VAL A 10 -37.75 -13.40 35.12
CA VAL A 10 -37.39 -14.01 33.85
C VAL A 10 -36.99 -12.87 32.91
N SER A 11 -35.69 -12.65 32.73
CA SER A 11 -35.20 -11.78 31.66
C SER A 11 -35.04 -12.62 30.40
N VAL A 12 -35.85 -12.26 29.41
CA VAL A 12 -35.88 -12.78 28.05
C VAL A 12 -34.47 -12.77 27.48
N ALA A 13 -33.98 -13.96 27.14
CA ALA A 13 -32.76 -14.16 26.39
C ALA A 13 -32.87 -13.41 25.06
N LEU A 14 -32.11 -12.32 24.94
CA LEU A 14 -31.84 -11.68 23.66
C LEU A 14 -30.93 -12.63 22.88
N LEU A 15 -31.54 -13.56 22.13
CA LEU A 15 -30.85 -14.33 21.11
C LEU A 15 -30.49 -13.35 19.99
N ALA A 16 -29.41 -12.59 20.19
CA ALA A 16 -28.72 -11.92 19.12
C ALA A 16 -28.25 -13.03 18.19
N VAL A 17 -28.97 -13.21 17.09
CA VAL A 17 -28.52 -14.04 15.96
C VAL A 17 -27.16 -13.48 15.58
N LEU A 18 -26.12 -14.21 16.00
CA LEU A 18 -24.80 -14.15 15.39
C LEU A 18 -25.00 -14.56 13.93
N LEU A 19 -25.38 -13.60 13.09
CA LEU A 19 -25.09 -13.70 11.68
C LEU A 19 -23.57 -13.79 11.61
N PRO A 20 -23.01 -14.88 11.07
CA PRO A 20 -21.57 -14.92 10.85
C PRO A 20 -21.24 -13.72 9.98
N PHE A 21 -20.32 -12.90 10.48
CA PHE A 21 -19.67 -11.86 9.69
C PHE A 21 -19.25 -12.47 8.37
N SER A 22 -19.87 -11.94 7.30
CA SER A 22 -19.42 -11.86 5.93
C SER A 22 -18.73 -13.10 5.35
N ALA A 23 -19.35 -13.70 4.32
CA ALA A 23 -18.58 -14.36 3.27
C ALA A 23 -17.38 -13.46 2.95
N LEU A 24 -16.17 -14.02 3.01
CA LEU A 24 -14.94 -13.31 2.64
C LEU A 24 -15.18 -12.60 1.31
N ALA A 25 -14.93 -11.29 1.27
CA ALA A 25 -15.21 -10.48 0.09
C ALA A 25 -14.32 -10.97 -1.07
N ALA A 26 -14.91 -11.71 -2.01
CA ALA A 26 -14.19 -12.19 -3.18
C ALA A 26 -13.88 -11.03 -4.14
N PRO A 27 -12.76 -11.10 -4.88
CA PRO A 27 -12.45 -10.08 -5.87
C PRO A 27 -13.50 -10.02 -6.98
N THR A 28 -13.72 -8.82 -7.52
CA THR A 28 -14.77 -8.65 -8.55
C THR A 28 -14.41 -9.39 -9.85
N PRO A 29 -15.40 -9.98 -10.56
CA PRO A 29 -15.17 -10.60 -11.87
C PRO A 29 -14.51 -9.66 -12.89
N GLU A 30 -14.88 -8.37 -12.83
CA GLU A 30 -14.33 -7.33 -13.67
C GLU A 30 -12.83 -7.11 -13.41
N ALA A 31 -12.41 -7.09 -12.13
CA ALA A 31 -11.00 -6.97 -11.77
C ALA A 31 -10.20 -8.19 -12.24
N ILE A 32 -10.70 -9.41 -12.02
CA ILE A 32 -10.07 -10.64 -12.50
C ILE A 32 -9.91 -10.60 -14.03
N SER A 33 -10.97 -10.22 -14.74
CA SER A 33 -10.97 -10.14 -16.21
C SER A 33 -9.95 -9.13 -16.72
N LEU A 34 -9.89 -7.94 -16.12
CA LEU A 34 -8.94 -6.90 -16.52
C LEU A 34 -7.49 -7.34 -16.33
N VAL A 35 -7.17 -7.95 -15.17
CA VAL A 35 -5.81 -8.43 -14.88
C VAL A 35 -5.42 -9.57 -15.82
N ARG A 36 -6.31 -10.55 -16.05
CA ARG A 36 -6.04 -11.64 -17.01
C ARG A 36 -5.81 -11.11 -18.42
N LYS A 37 -6.63 -10.15 -18.86
CA LYS A 37 -6.49 -9.52 -20.17
C LYS A 37 -5.14 -8.82 -20.29
N PHE A 38 -4.75 -8.04 -19.28
CA PHE A 38 -3.44 -7.38 -19.24
C PHE A 38 -2.29 -8.39 -19.34
N VAL A 39 -2.35 -9.48 -18.56
CA VAL A 39 -1.34 -10.55 -18.60
C VAL A 39 -1.26 -11.16 -20.00
N ALA A 40 -2.38 -11.43 -20.66
CA ALA A 40 -2.41 -12.01 -21.99
C ALA A 40 -1.87 -11.05 -23.07
N GLU A 41 -2.28 -9.79 -23.04
CA GLU A 41 -2.00 -8.81 -24.11
C GLU A 41 -0.63 -8.14 -23.93
N GLU A 42 -0.36 -7.60 -22.74
CA GLU A 42 0.80 -6.74 -22.46
C GLU A 42 2.00 -7.52 -21.90
N LEU A 43 1.72 -8.63 -21.19
CA LEU A 43 2.78 -9.50 -20.64
C LEU A 43 2.96 -10.81 -21.43
N HIS A 44 2.23 -10.98 -22.54
CA HIS A 44 2.30 -12.16 -23.40
C HIS A 44 2.12 -13.49 -22.64
N GLY A 45 1.20 -13.51 -21.67
CA GLY A 45 0.92 -14.65 -20.80
C GLY A 45 1.88 -14.80 -19.61
N ASN A 46 2.93 -13.99 -19.51
CA ASN A 46 3.92 -14.10 -18.44
C ASN A 46 3.55 -13.22 -17.24
N LEU A 47 2.78 -13.77 -16.29
CA LEU A 47 2.43 -13.07 -15.05
C LEU A 47 3.66 -12.64 -14.23
N ASP A 48 4.78 -13.35 -14.29
CA ASP A 48 6.00 -12.95 -13.54
C ASP A 48 6.58 -11.62 -14.02
N ALA A 49 6.39 -11.28 -15.29
CA ALA A 49 6.85 -10.00 -15.85
C ALA A 49 6.18 -8.79 -15.18
N LEU A 50 5.02 -8.98 -14.53
CA LEU A 50 4.34 -7.92 -13.79
C LEU A 50 5.17 -7.39 -12.60
N ALA A 51 6.07 -8.20 -12.03
CA ALA A 51 6.91 -7.77 -10.91
C ALA A 51 7.85 -6.60 -11.29
N ASP A 52 8.30 -6.57 -12.55
CA ASP A 52 9.25 -5.60 -13.09
C ASP A 52 8.62 -4.60 -14.07
N PHE A 53 7.33 -4.74 -14.34
CA PHE A 53 6.63 -3.89 -15.29
C PHE A 53 6.55 -2.44 -14.78
N ASP A 54 7.01 -1.49 -15.59
CA ASP A 54 6.92 -0.05 -15.30
C ASP A 54 5.49 0.43 -15.53
N LEU A 55 4.71 0.56 -14.46
CA LEU A 55 3.31 0.98 -14.55
C LEU A 55 3.14 2.40 -15.10
N ALA A 56 4.17 3.25 -15.04
CA ALA A 56 4.09 4.58 -15.63
C ALA A 56 4.02 4.56 -17.16
N SER A 57 4.45 3.47 -17.81
CA SER A 57 4.29 3.26 -19.26
C SER A 57 2.82 3.20 -19.70
N LEU A 58 1.88 2.99 -18.77
CA LEU A 58 0.44 2.97 -19.03
C LEU A 58 -0.18 4.37 -19.17
N ALA A 59 0.63 5.44 -19.07
CA ALA A 59 0.16 6.79 -19.31
C ALA A 59 -0.44 6.92 -20.72
N GLY A 60 -1.72 7.30 -20.78
CA GLY A 60 -2.47 7.40 -22.04
C GLY A 60 -3.02 6.07 -22.57
N HIS A 61 -2.75 4.94 -21.91
CA HIS A 61 -3.33 3.66 -22.32
C HIS A 61 -4.86 3.67 -22.12
N PRO A 62 -5.67 3.36 -23.15
CA PRO A 62 -7.12 3.59 -23.13
C PRO A 62 -7.89 2.66 -22.18
N LEU A 63 -7.30 1.53 -21.79
CA LEU A 63 -7.90 0.53 -20.91
C LEU A 63 -7.22 0.45 -19.53
N TYR A 64 -5.93 0.13 -19.51
CA TYR A 64 -5.13 -0.07 -18.30
C TYR A 64 -4.65 1.21 -17.61
N GLY A 65 -4.61 2.34 -18.33
CA GLY A 65 -4.21 3.64 -17.81
C GLY A 65 -5.31 4.30 -16.98
N ALA A 66 -5.43 5.63 -17.10
CA ALA A 66 -6.44 6.43 -16.40
C ALA A 66 -7.23 7.31 -17.40
N PRO A 67 -7.99 6.70 -18.34
CA PRO A 67 -8.69 7.44 -19.37
C PRO A 67 -9.72 8.42 -18.76
N GLY A 68 -9.69 9.68 -19.19
CA GLY A 68 -10.60 10.72 -18.70
C GLY A 68 -10.18 11.37 -17.37
N SER A 69 -8.99 11.07 -16.85
CA SER A 69 -8.43 11.71 -15.64
C SER A 69 -6.92 11.92 -15.75
N THR A 70 -6.34 12.65 -14.79
CA THR A 70 -4.89 12.73 -14.64
C THR A 70 -4.34 11.34 -14.33
N PHE A 71 -3.28 10.95 -15.04
CA PHE A 71 -2.60 9.68 -14.81
C PHE A 71 -1.79 9.73 -13.52
N ASP A 72 -1.93 8.68 -12.72
CA ASP A 72 -1.12 8.37 -11.56
C ASP A 72 -0.82 6.87 -11.59
N ALA A 73 0.44 6.49 -11.44
CA ALA A 73 0.84 5.08 -11.58
C ALA A 73 0.24 4.22 -10.47
N ASP A 74 0.00 4.80 -9.28
CA ASP A 74 -0.61 4.10 -8.16
C ASP A 74 -2.15 4.11 -8.18
N ASP A 75 -2.78 4.82 -9.12
CA ASP A 75 -4.24 4.94 -9.21
C ASP A 75 -4.76 4.81 -10.65
N CYS A 76 -4.10 4.00 -11.47
CA CYS A 76 -4.60 3.62 -12.80
C CYS A 76 -5.54 2.41 -12.74
N ASN A 77 -6.30 2.17 -13.82
CA ASN A 77 -7.30 1.09 -13.87
C ASN A 77 -6.70 -0.30 -13.59
N LEU A 78 -5.50 -0.58 -14.12
CA LEU A 78 -4.83 -1.85 -13.84
C LEU A 78 -4.50 -2.00 -12.35
N VAL A 79 -3.94 -0.97 -11.72
CA VAL A 79 -3.56 -1.04 -10.30
C VAL A 79 -4.78 -1.17 -9.39
N ARG A 80 -5.88 -0.47 -9.71
CA ARG A 80 -7.16 -0.63 -8.98
C ARG A 80 -7.68 -2.07 -9.07
N ALA A 81 -7.61 -2.70 -10.24
CA ALA A 81 -7.99 -4.10 -10.39
C ALA A 81 -7.03 -5.06 -9.66
N LEU A 82 -5.72 -4.81 -9.69
CA LEU A 82 -4.74 -5.60 -8.92
C LEU A 82 -5.01 -5.52 -7.42
N PHE A 83 -5.37 -4.35 -6.89
CA PHE A 83 -5.74 -4.20 -5.48
C PHE A 83 -7.03 -4.92 -5.12
N ASP A 84 -8.05 -4.88 -5.97
CA ASP A 84 -9.26 -5.68 -5.76
C ASP A 84 -8.91 -7.18 -5.70
N VAL A 85 -8.21 -7.69 -6.72
CA VAL A 85 -7.77 -9.10 -6.78
C VAL A 85 -6.98 -9.50 -5.53
N LEU A 86 -5.98 -8.71 -5.14
CA LEU A 86 -5.09 -9.05 -4.04
C LEU A 86 -5.70 -8.84 -2.65
N TYR A 87 -6.54 -7.83 -2.48
CA TYR A 87 -6.82 -7.25 -1.15
C TYR A 87 -8.32 -7.08 -0.83
N ALA A 88 -9.25 -7.55 -1.66
CA ALA A 88 -10.69 -7.49 -1.36
C ALA A 88 -11.03 -8.10 0.02
N GLU A 89 -10.40 -9.23 0.36
CA GLU A 89 -10.56 -9.88 1.68
C GLU A 89 -9.72 -9.23 2.79
N ALA A 90 -8.71 -8.44 2.43
CA ALA A 90 -7.76 -7.86 3.38
C ALA A 90 -8.32 -6.60 4.04
N LEU A 91 -9.03 -5.77 3.29
CA LEU A 91 -9.54 -4.47 3.73
C LEU A 91 -11.06 -4.38 3.56
N PRO A 92 -11.82 -4.08 4.63
CA PRO A 92 -13.29 -4.01 4.57
C PRO A 92 -13.80 -3.09 3.46
N GLY A 93 -14.66 -3.62 2.59
CA GLY A 93 -15.29 -2.85 1.50
C GLY A 93 -14.34 -2.45 0.36
N LEU A 94 -13.12 -2.99 0.32
CA LEU A 94 -12.24 -2.82 -0.84
C LEU A 94 -12.77 -3.68 -2.00
N ALA A 95 -13.16 -3.00 -3.08
CA ALA A 95 -13.55 -3.60 -4.35
C ALA A 95 -13.31 -2.57 -5.45
N LEU A 96 -13.21 -2.99 -6.71
CA LEU A 96 -12.90 -2.12 -7.85
C LEU A 96 -13.71 -0.81 -7.88
N PRO A 97 -15.04 -0.80 -7.64
CA PRO A 97 -15.83 0.44 -7.63
C PRO A 97 -15.50 1.41 -6.49
N ALA A 98 -14.83 0.95 -5.44
CA ALA A 98 -14.48 1.75 -4.26
C ALA A 98 -13.13 2.46 -4.40
N ILE A 99 -12.26 1.99 -5.30
CA ILE A 99 -10.86 2.45 -5.43
C ILE A 99 -10.77 3.59 -6.45
N GLY A 100 -10.04 4.66 -6.13
CA GLY A 100 -9.77 5.76 -7.06
C GLY A 100 -10.94 6.71 -7.28
N THR A 101 -12.03 6.53 -6.54
CA THR A 101 -13.20 7.44 -6.53
C THR A 101 -12.95 8.73 -5.73
N GLY A 102 -11.80 8.82 -5.07
CA GLY A 102 -11.48 9.86 -4.10
C GLY A 102 -12.15 9.69 -2.73
N ARG A 103 -12.89 8.59 -2.49
CA ARG A 103 -13.71 8.42 -1.28
C ARG A 103 -13.20 7.33 -0.32
N ALA A 104 -13.24 6.07 -0.74
CA ALA A 104 -13.01 4.94 0.16
C ALA A 104 -11.53 4.53 0.19
N TYR A 105 -10.98 4.20 -0.97
CA TYR A 105 -9.59 3.76 -1.10
C TYR A 105 -8.93 4.43 -2.31
N ARG A 106 -7.61 4.57 -2.24
CA ARG A 106 -6.74 4.99 -3.34
C ARG A 106 -5.43 4.20 -3.23
N GLY A 107 -4.72 4.01 -4.33
CA GLY A 107 -3.33 3.59 -4.22
C GLY A 107 -2.44 4.63 -3.58
N ASP A 108 -1.34 4.13 -3.07
CA ASP A 108 -0.26 4.89 -2.46
C ASP A 108 1.08 4.25 -2.85
N THR A 109 2.04 5.10 -3.18
CA THR A 109 3.42 4.68 -3.46
C THR A 109 4.29 4.72 -2.21
N LEU A 110 4.69 3.55 -1.71
CA LEU A 110 5.33 3.38 -0.40
C LEU A 110 6.68 4.11 -0.28
N ASN A 111 7.60 3.85 -1.21
CA ASN A 111 8.94 4.45 -1.24
C ASN A 111 9.00 5.47 -2.37
N THR A 112 9.16 6.76 -2.05
CA THR A 112 9.20 7.84 -3.05
C THR A 112 10.59 8.43 -3.21
N PHE A 113 10.94 8.85 -4.43
CA PHE A 113 12.25 9.46 -4.69
C PHE A 113 12.27 10.98 -4.43
N HIS A 114 11.12 11.66 -4.54
CA HIS A 114 11.10 13.12 -4.69
C HIS A 114 11.67 13.87 -3.50
N THR A 115 11.28 13.45 -2.28
CA THR A 115 11.71 14.10 -1.04
C THR A 115 13.22 13.96 -0.84
N LEU A 116 13.77 12.76 -1.08
CA LEU A 116 15.19 12.48 -0.89
C LEU A 116 16.08 12.98 -2.03
N LEU A 117 15.68 12.75 -3.30
CA LEU A 117 16.53 12.98 -4.47
C LEU A 117 16.18 14.28 -5.21
N GLY A 118 14.95 14.78 -5.10
CA GLY A 118 14.44 15.92 -5.86
C GLY A 118 13.76 15.52 -7.18
N ARG A 119 13.60 16.48 -8.10
CA ARG A 119 13.01 16.22 -9.42
C ARG A 119 14.04 15.55 -10.34
N PRO A 120 13.64 14.59 -11.19
CA PRO A 120 14.52 14.07 -12.23
C PRO A 120 14.90 15.23 -13.16
N ILE A 121 16.16 15.26 -13.59
CA ILE A 121 16.63 16.24 -14.58
C ILE A 121 16.32 15.66 -15.97
N PRO A 122 15.61 16.40 -16.85
CA PRO A 122 15.28 15.92 -18.19
C PRO A 122 16.52 15.44 -18.97
N ASP A 123 16.34 14.34 -19.70
CA ASP A 123 17.36 13.71 -20.55
C ASP A 123 18.65 13.28 -19.84
N GLN A 124 18.63 13.23 -18.50
CA GLN A 124 19.79 12.88 -17.67
C GLN A 124 19.43 11.79 -16.65
N PRO A 125 19.36 10.51 -17.07
CA PRO A 125 19.02 9.40 -16.18
C PRO A 125 19.92 9.35 -14.94
N GLY A 126 19.30 9.18 -13.77
CA GLY A 126 20.02 9.09 -12.50
C GLY A 126 20.43 10.44 -11.89
N ARG A 127 20.21 11.55 -12.60
CA ARG A 127 20.46 12.90 -12.08
C ARG A 127 19.16 13.52 -11.58
N PHE A 128 19.20 14.00 -10.34
CA PHE A 128 18.08 14.63 -9.68
C PHE A 128 18.50 15.95 -9.05
N THR A 129 17.62 16.95 -9.09
CA THR A 129 17.95 18.32 -8.66
C THR A 129 18.41 18.43 -7.21
N GLY A 130 17.97 17.52 -6.34
CA GLY A 130 18.39 17.47 -4.95
C GLY A 130 19.71 16.72 -4.78
N LEU A 131 19.81 15.53 -5.36
CA LEU A 131 20.99 14.69 -5.33
C LEU A 131 22.23 15.44 -5.84
N GLU A 132 22.12 16.15 -6.97
CA GLU A 132 23.24 16.86 -7.60
C GLU A 132 23.80 18.03 -6.76
N ARG A 133 23.06 18.52 -5.76
CA ARG A 133 23.57 19.55 -4.83
C ARG A 133 24.74 19.05 -3.98
N HIS A 134 24.80 17.74 -3.78
CA HIS A 134 25.75 17.07 -2.89
C HIS A 134 26.83 16.29 -3.67
N ARG A 135 27.02 16.57 -4.97
CA ARG A 135 28.09 15.98 -5.82
C ARG A 135 28.18 14.44 -5.70
N PRO A 136 27.12 13.71 -6.06
CA PRO A 136 27.06 12.25 -5.91
C PRO A 136 28.10 11.56 -6.80
N SER A 137 28.47 10.33 -6.42
CA SER A 137 29.26 9.44 -7.28
C SER A 137 28.44 8.94 -8.47
N ASP A 138 29.12 8.46 -9.52
CA ASP A 138 28.44 7.86 -10.68
C ASP A 138 27.71 6.57 -10.32
N ASP A 139 28.24 5.80 -9.36
CA ASP A 139 27.55 4.62 -8.81
C ASP A 139 26.22 5.01 -8.15
N LEU A 140 26.21 6.07 -7.33
CA LEU A 140 24.99 6.52 -6.67
C LEU A 140 23.96 7.05 -7.69
N ARG A 141 24.41 7.73 -8.76
CA ARG A 141 23.54 8.12 -9.89
C ARG A 141 22.96 6.90 -10.60
N ALA A 142 23.76 5.86 -10.86
CA ALA A 142 23.31 4.64 -11.49
C ALA A 142 22.24 3.92 -10.65
N ARG A 143 22.44 3.85 -9.32
CA ARG A 143 21.44 3.31 -8.39
C ARG A 143 20.18 4.18 -8.30
N ALA A 144 20.31 5.50 -8.31
CA ALA A 144 19.17 6.42 -8.38
C ALA A 144 18.36 6.22 -9.68
N ALA A 145 19.03 6.04 -10.82
CA ALA A 145 18.39 5.73 -12.10
C ALA A 145 17.64 4.38 -12.04
N ALA A 146 18.26 3.36 -11.43
CA ALA A 146 17.64 2.06 -11.25
C ALA A 146 16.39 2.15 -10.36
N PHE A 147 16.49 2.83 -9.21
CA PHE A 147 15.34 3.02 -8.32
C PHE A 147 14.20 3.77 -8.99
N HIS A 148 14.48 4.79 -9.81
CA HIS A 148 13.44 5.53 -10.52
C HIS A 148 12.64 4.66 -11.51
N ARG A 149 13.25 3.59 -12.06
CA ARG A 149 12.52 2.58 -12.85
C ARG A 149 11.71 1.64 -11.96
N THR A 150 12.26 1.25 -10.81
CA THR A 150 11.56 0.38 -9.83
C THR A 150 10.41 1.10 -9.10
N TYR A 151 10.45 2.43 -9.02
CA TYR A 151 9.50 3.26 -8.27
C TYR A 151 8.03 3.01 -8.65
N HIS A 152 7.74 2.80 -9.93
CA HIS A 152 6.38 2.55 -10.44
C HIS A 152 6.07 1.05 -10.61
N THR A 153 6.76 0.15 -9.91
CA THR A 153 6.46 -1.28 -9.99
C THR A 153 5.48 -1.71 -8.89
N LEU A 154 4.74 -2.80 -9.15
CA LEU A 154 3.66 -3.29 -8.30
C LEU A 154 4.05 -3.42 -6.82
N GLY A 155 5.27 -3.89 -6.54
CA GLY A 155 5.78 -4.09 -5.19
C GLY A 155 5.88 -2.81 -4.36
N ASN A 156 5.88 -1.63 -4.99
CA ASN A 156 5.95 -0.34 -4.32
C ASN A 156 4.58 0.29 -4.07
N LEU A 157 3.48 -0.40 -4.40
CA LEU A 157 2.12 0.16 -4.35
C LEU A 157 1.22 -0.59 -3.37
N ALA A 158 0.44 0.12 -2.58
CA ALA A 158 -0.58 -0.47 -1.71
C ALA A 158 -1.87 0.35 -1.69
N PRO A 159 -3.05 -0.27 -1.49
CA PRO A 159 -4.28 0.47 -1.25
C PRO A 159 -4.25 1.03 0.17
N LEU A 160 -4.54 2.33 0.32
CA LEU A 160 -4.80 2.97 1.61
C LEU A 160 -6.20 3.58 1.65
N PRO A 161 -6.82 3.65 2.84
CA PRO A 161 -8.05 4.40 3.03
C PRO A 161 -7.86 5.87 2.65
N ASN A 162 -8.84 6.47 1.98
CA ASN A 162 -8.68 7.79 1.34
C ASN A 162 -9.63 8.88 1.87
N ARG A 163 -10.42 8.63 2.92
CA ARG A 163 -11.23 9.72 3.50
C ARG A 163 -10.30 10.79 4.07
N SER A 164 -10.61 12.05 3.80
CA SER A 164 -9.70 13.16 4.06
C SER A 164 -10.14 14.03 5.24
N LEU A 165 -9.14 14.62 5.91
CA LEU A 165 -9.31 15.75 6.82
C LEU A 165 -8.99 17.04 6.04
N GLY A 166 -10.03 17.67 5.49
CA GLY A 166 -9.85 18.79 4.55
C GLY A 166 -9.12 18.32 3.28
N ARG A 167 -7.94 18.87 3.00
CA ARG A 167 -7.10 18.45 1.86
C ARG A 167 -6.15 17.28 2.18
N LEU A 168 -6.10 16.83 3.44
CA LEU A 168 -5.17 15.79 3.88
C LEU A 168 -5.81 14.41 3.79
N THR A 169 -5.31 13.56 2.90
CA THR A 169 -5.45 12.09 2.92
C THR A 169 -4.21 11.46 3.56
N PHE A 170 -4.23 10.15 3.84
CA PHE A 170 -3.03 9.41 4.27
C PHE A 170 -1.85 9.64 3.32
N ASN A 171 -2.09 9.54 2.01
CA ASN A 171 -1.09 9.75 0.98
C ASN A 171 -0.45 11.14 1.06
N THR A 172 -1.27 12.20 1.03
CA THR A 172 -0.74 13.58 1.07
C THR A 172 -0.09 13.91 2.41
N TYR A 173 -0.62 13.38 3.52
CA TYR A 173 -0.13 13.70 4.85
C TYR A 173 1.21 13.00 5.12
N ARG A 174 1.36 11.74 4.70
CA ARG A 174 2.61 11.00 4.82
C ARG A 174 3.78 11.73 4.15
N GLY A 175 3.57 12.25 2.93
CA GLY A 175 4.61 12.96 2.20
C GLY A 175 4.85 14.42 2.59
N THR A 176 3.91 15.06 3.28
CA THR A 176 4.07 16.45 3.72
C THR A 176 4.44 16.61 5.19
N HIS A 177 4.43 15.52 5.98
CA HIS A 177 4.71 15.59 7.41
C HIS A 177 6.12 16.12 7.71
N PRO A 178 6.28 17.06 8.67
CA PRO A 178 7.55 17.70 8.94
C PRO A 178 8.66 16.81 9.48
N GLU A 179 8.32 15.73 10.19
CA GLU A 179 9.32 14.91 10.87
C GLU A 179 9.69 13.66 10.07
N TRP A 180 8.70 12.96 9.50
CA TRP A 180 8.96 11.70 8.82
C TRP A 180 9.11 11.80 7.30
N ARG A 181 8.76 12.93 6.66
CA ARG A 181 9.22 13.29 5.30
C ARG A 181 9.21 12.12 4.30
N ASP A 182 8.04 11.57 4.00
CA ASP A 182 7.84 10.38 3.13
C ASP A 182 8.44 9.04 3.61
N ALA A 183 9.25 8.99 4.66
CA ALA A 183 9.87 7.75 5.11
C ALA A 183 8.82 6.74 5.60
N PHE A 184 8.62 5.69 4.82
CA PHE A 184 7.56 4.71 5.07
C PHE A 184 7.71 3.97 6.41
N PRO A 185 8.91 3.55 6.86
CA PRO A 185 9.09 2.96 8.19
C PRO A 185 8.61 3.88 9.33
N ALA A 186 8.92 5.18 9.23
CA ALA A 186 8.51 6.16 10.23
C ALA A 186 6.99 6.42 10.17
N PHE A 187 6.39 6.37 8.99
CA PHE A 187 4.93 6.37 8.86
C PHE A 187 4.28 5.15 9.53
N LEU A 188 4.79 3.94 9.32
CA LEU A 188 4.25 2.72 9.97
C LEU A 188 4.33 2.79 11.49
N GLN A 189 5.43 3.35 12.03
CA GLN A 189 5.56 3.59 13.47
C GLN A 189 4.47 4.52 13.99
N ASN A 190 4.20 5.62 13.30
CA ASN A 190 3.18 6.57 13.72
C ASN A 190 1.76 6.04 13.50
N LEU A 191 1.54 5.27 12.42
CA LEU A 191 0.27 4.57 12.20
C LEU A 191 -0.02 3.61 13.35
N ARG A 192 0.98 2.85 13.82
CA ARG A 192 0.84 1.98 14.99
C ARG A 192 0.43 2.75 16.25
N LEU A 193 1.09 3.86 16.54
CA LEU A 193 0.73 4.71 17.70
C LEU A 193 -0.71 5.20 17.58
N ALA A 194 -1.12 5.67 16.39
CA ALA A 194 -2.48 6.14 16.15
C ALA A 194 -3.54 5.01 16.27
N LEU A 195 -3.25 3.80 15.77
CA LEU A 195 -4.14 2.64 15.91
C LEU A 195 -4.35 2.23 17.37
N LEU A 196 -3.34 2.43 18.22
CA LEU A 196 -3.38 2.12 19.65
C LEU A 196 -3.91 3.26 20.51
N ALA A 197 -4.24 4.42 19.91
CA ALA A 197 -4.56 5.64 20.62
C ALA A 197 -3.50 6.01 21.69
N ASP A 198 -2.22 5.77 21.35
CA ASP A 198 -1.09 6.09 22.21
C ASP A 198 -0.98 7.61 22.42
N SER A 199 -0.55 8.05 23.60
CA SER A 199 -0.43 9.48 23.91
C SER A 199 0.66 10.18 23.10
N ALA A 200 1.63 9.43 22.57
CA ALA A 200 2.66 9.93 21.67
C ALA A 200 2.22 9.95 20.19
N ALA A 201 1.00 9.50 19.87
CA ALA A 201 0.51 9.48 18.49
C ALA A 201 0.30 10.89 17.93
N ASP A 202 0.63 11.07 16.65
CA ASP A 202 0.34 12.32 15.97
C ASP A 202 -1.19 12.58 15.93
N PRO A 203 -1.67 13.75 16.41
CA PRO A 203 -3.11 14.04 16.49
C PRO A 203 -3.81 14.09 15.12
N THR A 204 -3.11 14.50 14.06
CA THR A 204 -3.68 14.57 12.71
C THR A 204 -3.86 13.17 12.15
N LEU A 205 -2.89 12.29 12.34
CA LEU A 205 -2.94 10.89 11.96
C LEU A 205 -4.04 10.15 12.72
N CYS A 206 -4.19 10.39 14.03
CA CYS A 206 -5.31 9.86 14.81
C CYS A 206 -6.65 10.24 14.18
N ARG A 207 -6.84 11.51 13.81
CA ARG A 207 -8.08 11.96 13.14
C ARG A 207 -8.30 11.28 11.78
N LEU A 208 -7.25 11.06 11.00
CA LEU A 208 -7.33 10.32 9.74
C LEU A 208 -7.71 8.84 9.97
N VAL A 209 -7.14 8.20 10.99
CA VAL A 209 -7.50 6.83 11.41
C VAL A 209 -8.98 6.78 11.84
N GLU A 210 -9.47 7.76 12.59
CA GLU A 210 -10.88 7.83 12.98
C GLU A 210 -11.83 8.04 11.79
N LEU A 211 -11.49 8.93 10.86
CA LEU A 211 -12.27 9.14 9.64
C LEU A 211 -12.38 7.85 8.80
N ASN A 212 -11.34 7.04 8.83
CA ASN A 212 -11.23 5.76 8.14
C ASN A 212 -11.41 4.55 9.09
N ALA A 213 -12.11 4.72 10.21
CA ALA A 213 -12.17 3.71 11.27
C ALA A 213 -12.71 2.34 10.82
N GLU A 214 -13.57 2.30 9.81
CA GLU A 214 -14.06 1.05 9.22
C GLU A 214 -12.93 0.20 8.64
N ALA A 215 -12.00 0.81 7.90
CA ALA A 215 -10.85 0.12 7.33
C ALA A 215 -9.84 -0.33 8.39
N PHE A 216 -9.79 0.37 9.53
CA PHE A 216 -8.80 0.12 10.59
C PHE A 216 -9.34 -0.65 11.80
N ARG A 217 -10.64 -0.93 11.85
CA ARG A 217 -11.31 -1.48 13.05
C ARG A 217 -10.61 -2.72 13.60
N GLU A 218 -10.19 -3.62 12.73
CA GLU A 218 -9.57 -4.89 13.12
C GLU A 218 -8.10 -4.76 13.54
N PHE A 219 -7.47 -3.62 13.28
CA PHE A 219 -6.04 -3.39 13.50
C PHE A 219 -5.74 -2.53 14.74
N ARG A 220 -6.70 -2.31 15.64
CA ARG A 220 -6.55 -1.48 16.85
C ARG A 220 -6.05 -2.22 18.10
N ALA A 221 -5.52 -3.43 17.92
CA ALA A 221 -4.90 -4.20 19.00
C ALA A 221 -3.36 -4.11 18.94
N PRO A 222 -2.61 -4.50 19.99
CA PRO A 222 -1.14 -4.42 20.01
C PRO A 222 -0.44 -5.08 18.81
N ASP A 223 -1.02 -6.16 18.27
CA ASP A 223 -0.56 -6.90 17.09
C ASP A 223 -1.15 -6.39 15.76
N GLY A 224 -1.97 -5.33 15.82
CA GLY A 224 -2.79 -4.87 14.71
C GLY A 224 -1.97 -4.35 13.53
N LEU A 225 -0.85 -3.67 13.79
CA LEU A 225 0.07 -3.28 12.72
C LEU A 225 0.66 -4.51 12.00
N ALA A 226 1.04 -5.56 12.76
CA ALA A 226 1.58 -6.78 12.17
C ALA A 226 0.55 -7.47 11.27
N ARG A 227 -0.70 -7.55 11.72
CA ARG A 227 -1.82 -8.09 10.92
C ARG A 227 -2.09 -7.22 9.69
N PHE A 228 -2.05 -5.90 9.82
CA PHE A 228 -2.17 -4.97 8.69
C PHE A 228 -1.05 -5.20 7.66
N ALA A 229 0.20 -5.29 8.14
CA ALA A 229 1.36 -5.51 7.30
C ALA A 229 1.27 -6.84 6.55
N GLN A 230 0.93 -7.92 7.24
CA GLN A 230 0.74 -9.25 6.65
C GLN A 230 -0.34 -9.24 5.55
N ARG A 231 -1.48 -8.57 5.80
CA ARG A 231 -2.59 -8.51 4.84
C ARG A 231 -2.21 -7.78 3.54
N LEU A 232 -1.29 -6.81 3.61
CA LEU A 232 -0.83 -6.01 2.48
C LEU A 232 0.56 -6.39 1.94
N ASP A 233 1.08 -7.57 2.30
CA ASP A 233 2.39 -8.10 1.90
C ASP A 233 3.58 -7.21 2.32
N LEU A 234 3.43 -6.47 3.42
CA LEU A 234 4.42 -5.56 3.99
C LEU A 234 5.33 -6.24 5.04
N ASP A 235 5.44 -7.57 5.02
CA ASP A 235 6.16 -8.35 6.04
C ASP A 235 7.62 -7.88 6.22
N ASP A 236 8.30 -7.48 5.12
CA ASP A 236 9.68 -6.98 5.21
C ASP A 236 9.78 -5.64 5.95
N TYR A 237 8.69 -4.94 6.25
CA TYR A 237 8.70 -3.68 7.01
C TYR A 237 8.46 -3.87 8.50
N VAL A 238 8.13 -5.08 8.96
CA VAL A 238 7.85 -5.35 10.38
C VAL A 238 8.71 -6.51 10.88
N GLU A 239 9.20 -6.39 12.10
CA GLU A 239 9.99 -7.43 12.77
C GLU A 239 9.08 -8.63 13.09
N PRO A 240 9.32 -9.84 12.55
CA PRO A 240 8.41 -10.97 12.73
C PRO A 240 8.15 -11.34 14.19
N ALA A 241 9.14 -11.19 15.07
CA ALA A 241 9.00 -11.56 16.47
C ALA A 241 8.13 -10.58 17.28
N THR A 242 8.09 -9.31 16.89
CA THR A 242 7.48 -8.23 17.70
C THR A 242 6.34 -7.50 17.01
N GLY A 243 6.23 -7.61 15.68
CA GLY A 243 5.29 -6.84 14.88
C GLY A 243 5.60 -5.35 14.79
N LEU A 244 6.78 -4.91 15.28
CA LEU A 244 7.20 -3.51 15.26
C LEU A 244 7.81 -3.14 13.92
N PRO A 245 7.65 -1.89 13.43
CA PRO A 245 8.30 -1.45 12.20
C PRO A 245 9.82 -1.57 12.27
N ILE A 246 10.44 -2.06 11.19
CA ILE A 246 11.89 -2.10 11.02
C ILE A 246 12.36 -0.72 10.52
N PRO A 247 13.28 -0.04 11.22
CA PRO A 247 13.80 1.26 10.80
C PRO A 247 14.84 1.12 9.68
N HIS A 248 14.41 0.63 8.52
CA HIS A 248 15.26 0.39 7.34
C HIS A 248 16.11 1.60 6.98
N TYR A 249 15.49 2.78 6.97
CA TYR A 249 16.12 4.06 6.72
C TYR A 249 15.41 5.16 7.52
N ALA A 250 16.14 6.23 7.81
CA ALA A 250 15.63 7.39 8.54
C ALA A 250 15.00 8.42 7.59
N PRO A 251 14.06 9.25 8.07
CA PRO A 251 13.60 10.44 7.34
C PRO A 251 14.76 11.34 6.92
N ASN A 252 14.80 11.73 5.65
CA ASN A 252 15.75 12.72 5.16
C ASN A 252 15.21 13.40 3.89
N ALA A 253 15.71 14.60 3.57
CA ALA A 253 15.38 15.32 2.37
C ALA A 253 16.54 16.19 1.87
N HIS A 254 16.64 16.35 0.56
CA HIS A 254 17.68 17.15 -0.13
C HIS A 254 17.65 18.67 0.16
N PHE A 255 16.67 19.14 0.92
CA PHE A 255 16.53 20.54 1.31
C PHE A 255 16.76 20.78 2.80
N LEU A 256 17.05 19.72 3.58
CA LEU A 256 17.42 19.89 4.98
C LEU A 256 18.85 20.42 5.11
N PRO A 257 19.12 21.34 6.05
CA PRO A 257 20.49 21.73 6.39
C PRO A 257 21.25 20.53 6.98
N GLN A 258 22.23 20.01 6.24
CA GLN A 258 23.06 18.86 6.64
C GLN A 258 24.38 18.85 5.85
N SER A 259 25.34 18.02 6.26
CA SER A 259 26.58 17.84 5.51
C SER A 259 26.35 16.98 4.25
N ASP A 260 27.19 17.15 3.23
CA ASP A 260 27.18 16.28 2.04
C ASP A 260 27.38 14.81 2.43
N ALA A 261 28.25 14.53 3.40
CA ALA A 261 28.51 13.18 3.87
C ALA A 261 27.27 12.51 4.48
N ASP A 262 26.54 13.22 5.36
CA ASP A 262 25.34 12.69 6.00
C ASP A 262 24.21 12.46 4.99
N TYR A 263 24.01 13.42 4.08
CA TYR A 263 23.01 13.30 3.02
C TYR A 263 23.32 12.11 2.10
N LEU A 264 24.55 12.01 1.60
CA LEU A 264 24.95 10.94 0.68
C LEU A 264 24.88 9.57 1.36
N ALA A 265 25.26 9.45 2.64
CA ALA A 265 25.11 8.20 3.40
C ALA A 265 23.64 7.78 3.56
N SER A 266 22.74 8.76 3.76
CA SER A 266 21.31 8.52 3.82
C SER A 266 20.73 8.09 2.47
N ALA A 267 21.12 8.76 1.38
CA ALA A 267 20.74 8.41 0.01
C ALA A 267 21.25 7.02 -0.38
N ASP A 268 22.50 6.71 -0.05
CA ASP A 268 23.14 5.41 -0.27
C ASP A 268 22.36 4.29 0.42
N ARG A 269 22.07 4.44 1.72
CA ARG A 269 21.30 3.46 2.49
C ARG A 269 19.90 3.27 1.94
N TYR A 270 19.21 4.35 1.61
CA TYR A 270 17.87 4.27 1.03
C TYR A 270 17.87 3.51 -0.31
N LEU A 271 18.79 3.86 -1.21
CA LEU A 271 18.90 3.25 -2.54
C LEU A 271 19.41 1.79 -2.48
N ALA A 272 20.10 1.39 -1.43
CA ALA A 272 20.47 0.00 -1.19
C ALA A 272 19.29 -0.86 -0.69
N ILE A 273 18.35 -0.27 0.04
CA ILE A 273 17.28 -1.02 0.71
C ILE A 273 15.96 -0.99 -0.07
N ALA A 274 15.49 0.18 -0.49
CA ALA A 274 14.15 0.34 -1.07
C ALA A 274 13.90 -0.54 -2.30
N PRO A 275 14.80 -0.66 -3.29
CA PRO A 275 14.60 -1.57 -4.42
C PRO A 275 14.43 -3.03 -4.00
N VAL A 276 15.17 -3.49 -2.99
CA VAL A 276 15.11 -4.87 -2.49
C VAL A 276 13.76 -5.15 -1.83
N LEU A 277 13.27 -4.21 -1.01
CA LEU A 277 11.94 -4.32 -0.38
C LEU A 277 10.82 -4.38 -1.42
N ILE A 278 10.89 -3.51 -2.43
CA ILE A 278 9.91 -3.48 -3.53
C ILE A 278 9.91 -4.81 -4.28
N GLN A 279 11.08 -5.31 -4.67
CA GLN A 279 11.20 -6.55 -5.42
C GLN A 279 10.69 -7.76 -4.65
N ARG A 280 11.08 -7.92 -3.38
CA ARG A 280 10.60 -9.03 -2.54
C ARG A 280 9.08 -9.00 -2.37
N ARG A 281 8.51 -7.81 -2.16
CA ARG A 281 7.07 -7.63 -2.07
C ARG A 281 6.37 -7.96 -3.38
N ALA A 282 6.89 -7.48 -4.52
CA ALA A 282 6.35 -7.80 -5.84
C ALA A 282 6.28 -9.32 -6.05
N GLN A 283 7.36 -10.06 -5.74
CA GLN A 283 7.38 -11.52 -5.88
C GLN A 283 6.33 -12.22 -4.99
N ARG A 284 6.12 -11.76 -3.75
CA ARG A 284 5.02 -12.27 -2.90
C ARG A 284 3.65 -12.01 -3.53
N MET A 285 3.43 -10.81 -4.04
CA MET A 285 2.17 -10.44 -4.71
C MET A 285 1.94 -11.31 -5.96
N ILE A 286 2.96 -11.60 -6.77
CA ILE A 286 2.84 -12.50 -7.92
C ILE A 286 2.45 -13.92 -7.49
N VAL A 287 3.06 -14.46 -6.42
CA VAL A 287 2.68 -15.78 -5.88
C VAL A 287 1.22 -15.81 -5.45
N ARG A 288 0.71 -14.73 -4.83
CA ARG A 288 -0.72 -14.61 -4.48
C ARG A 288 -1.60 -14.50 -5.71
N LEU A 289 -1.25 -13.65 -6.69
CA LEU A 289 -2.01 -13.47 -7.92
C LEU A 289 -2.21 -14.80 -8.68
N ARG A 290 -1.19 -15.67 -8.74
CA ARG A 290 -1.32 -17.01 -9.35
C ARG A 290 -2.42 -17.85 -8.72
N ARG A 291 -2.60 -17.75 -7.40
CA ARG A 291 -3.64 -18.50 -6.67
C ARG A 291 -5.03 -17.90 -6.90
N LEU A 292 -5.10 -16.58 -7.01
CA LEU A 292 -6.34 -15.81 -7.12
C LEU A 292 -6.85 -15.70 -8.56
N LEU A 293 -6.00 -15.95 -9.54
CA LEU A 293 -6.32 -15.97 -10.97
C LEU A 293 -6.21 -17.40 -11.52
N PRO A 294 -7.03 -18.38 -11.09
CA PRO A 294 -6.91 -19.76 -11.59
C PRO A 294 -7.07 -19.78 -13.11
N ASN A 295 -6.28 -20.59 -13.82
CA ASN A 295 -6.38 -20.68 -15.27
C ASN A 295 -7.81 -21.06 -15.67
N GLY A 296 -8.40 -20.34 -16.63
CA GLY A 296 -9.74 -20.60 -17.16
C GLY A 296 -9.83 -21.87 -18.00
N HIS A 297 -9.15 -22.95 -17.62
CA HIS A 297 -9.23 -24.26 -18.25
C HIS A 297 -9.79 -25.26 -17.25
N ASN A 298 -11.11 -25.20 -17.08
CA ASN A 298 -11.93 -26.39 -17.11
C ASN A 298 -12.98 -26.12 -18.19
N GLN A 299 -12.63 -26.55 -19.42
CA GLN A 299 -13.65 -26.97 -20.36
C GLN A 299 -14.56 -27.96 -19.64
N GLU A 300 -15.84 -27.81 -19.93
CA GLU A 300 -16.91 -28.75 -19.60
C GLU A 300 -16.41 -30.20 -19.73
N ASP A 301 -16.25 -30.89 -18.60
CA ASP A 301 -16.40 -32.34 -18.57
C ASP A 301 -17.86 -32.61 -18.95
N ASN A 302 -18.10 -32.72 -20.26
CA ASN A 302 -19.37 -33.14 -20.79
C ASN A 302 -19.56 -34.62 -20.42
N PRO A 303 -20.56 -34.96 -19.59
CA PRO A 303 -20.82 -36.33 -19.20
C PRO A 303 -21.61 -36.99 -20.33
N GLN A 304 -20.96 -37.81 -21.16
CA GLN A 304 -21.54 -38.94 -21.92
C GLN A 304 -20.62 -39.33 -23.10
N ARG A 305 -19.83 -40.41 -22.93
CA ARG A 305 -19.64 -41.49 -23.91
C ARG A 305 -19.36 -42.79 -23.18
#